data_AF-A0A7Z6QBW8-F1
#
_entry.id   AF-A0A7Z6QBW8-F1
#
_cell.length_a   1.000
_cell.length_b   1.000
_cell.length_c   1.000
_cell.angle_alpha   90.00
_cell.angle_beta   90.00
_cell.angle_gamma   90.00
#
_symmetry.space_group_name_H-M   'P 1'
#
loop_
_entity.id
_entity.type
_entity.pdbx_description
1 polymer ?
#
loop_
_entity_poly.entity_id
_entity_poly.type
_entity_poly.pdbx_seq_one_letter_code
_entity_poly.pdbx_strand_id
1 'polypeptide(L)'
;MSLGIKRNLLPISIICLVCGSTLGLRINAAVTNGADIYCFMRNGGNTHEPSWQAAYQFIKNKKQGLFKTSPKQAASLIVEEVVQNPTKYEDCINYLGDLYTGESSSIGINNDKDLTSEVTSSSDSAEKTPKGKYVDRYSY
;
A
#
# COMPACT_ATOMS: atom_id res chain seq x y z
N MET A 1 61.81 30.85 -42.36
CA MET A 1 60.65 30.14 -41.80
C MET A 1 60.92 29.88 -40.32
N SER A 2 60.14 30.49 -39.43
CA SER A 2 60.02 30.07 -38.03
C SER A 2 58.60 30.43 -37.60
N LEU A 3 57.75 29.41 -37.46
CA LEU A 3 56.38 29.54 -36.98
C LEU A 3 56.43 29.65 -35.46
N GLY A 4 56.10 30.84 -34.93
CA GLY A 4 55.94 31.06 -33.50
C GLY A 4 54.67 30.39 -32.98
N ILE A 5 54.82 29.33 -32.20
CA ILE A 5 53.70 28.64 -31.52
C ILE A 5 53.35 29.45 -30.26
N LYS A 6 52.18 30.10 -30.25
CA LYS A 6 51.61 30.69 -29.03
C LYS A 6 51.12 29.58 -28.11
N ARG A 7 51.74 29.44 -26.94
CA ARG A 7 51.39 28.43 -25.92
C ARG A 7 50.36 29.01 -24.95
N ASN A 8 49.08 28.81 -25.23
CA ASN A 8 48.01 29.12 -24.29
C ASN A 8 47.98 28.04 -23.20
N LEU A 9 48.36 28.40 -21.97
CA LEU A 9 48.16 27.58 -20.79
C LEU A 9 46.69 27.65 -20.39
N LEU A 10 45.92 26.61 -20.72
CA LEU A 10 44.56 26.42 -20.20
C LEU A 10 44.65 25.81 -18.78
N PRO A 11 43.88 26.31 -17.80
CA PRO A 11 43.86 25.74 -16.46
C PRO A 11 43.08 24.42 -16.47
N ILE A 12 43.82 23.29 -16.44
CA ILE A 12 43.26 21.97 -16.14
C ILE A 12 42.96 21.92 -14.64
N SER A 13 41.80 22.43 -14.21
CA SER A 13 41.42 22.40 -12.78
C SER A 13 39.91 22.23 -12.53
N ILE A 14 39.15 21.69 -13.47
CA ILE A 14 37.70 21.47 -13.27
C ILE A 14 37.28 20.09 -13.78
N ILE A 15 37.95 19.01 -13.35
CA ILE A 15 37.46 17.62 -13.53
C ILE A 15 37.83 16.78 -12.30
N CYS A 16 37.42 17.21 -11.10
CA CYS A 16 37.50 16.35 -9.90
C CYS A 16 36.23 16.40 -9.03
N LEU A 17 35.10 16.81 -9.60
CA LEU A 17 33.86 17.02 -8.82
C LEU A 17 32.65 16.32 -9.44
N VAL A 18 32.85 15.16 -10.07
CA VAL A 18 31.76 14.27 -10.50
C VAL A 18 32.21 12.83 -10.31
N CYS A 19 32.09 12.33 -9.07
CA CYS A 19 31.87 10.91 -8.73
C CYS A 19 32.00 10.75 -7.20
N GLY A 20 31.26 11.56 -6.44
CA GLY A 20 30.85 11.11 -5.12
C GLY A 20 29.84 9.98 -5.33
N SER A 21 30.32 8.76 -5.48
CA SER A 21 29.49 7.57 -5.44
C SER A 21 28.74 7.62 -4.12
N THR A 22 27.45 7.93 -4.17
CA THR A 22 26.56 7.71 -3.05
C THR A 22 26.47 6.21 -2.86
N LEU A 23 27.41 5.63 -2.11
CA LEU A 23 27.18 4.39 -1.39
C LEU A 23 26.08 4.68 -0.37
N GLY A 24 24.84 4.75 -0.86
CA GLY A 24 23.67 4.62 -0.02
C GLY A 24 23.67 3.19 0.49
N LEU A 25 24.21 2.98 1.68
CA LEU A 25 23.94 1.77 2.44
C LEU A 25 22.41 1.64 2.50
N ARG A 26 21.84 0.67 1.77
CA ARG A 26 20.45 0.27 1.99
C ARG A 26 20.43 -0.34 3.37
N ILE A 27 20.18 0.50 4.38
CA ILE A 27 19.83 0.01 5.70
C ILE A 27 18.52 -0.73 5.47
N ASN A 28 18.55 -2.06 5.57
CA ASN A 28 17.35 -2.88 5.69
C ASN A 28 16.72 -2.58 7.06
N ALA A 29 16.30 -1.33 7.29
CA ALA A 29 15.23 -1.09 8.24
C ALA A 29 14.12 -2.02 7.79
N ALA A 30 13.65 -2.90 8.68
CA ALA A 30 12.59 -3.86 8.37
C ALA A 30 11.54 -3.12 7.55
N VAL A 31 11.49 -3.41 6.24
CA VAL A 31 10.65 -2.66 5.33
C VAL A 31 9.25 -3.12 5.69
N THR A 32 8.59 -2.36 6.55
CA THR A 32 7.21 -2.65 6.90
C THR A 32 6.43 -2.60 5.60
N ASN A 33 5.84 -3.74 5.27
CA ASN A 33 4.96 -3.92 4.13
C ASN A 33 3.54 -4.19 4.64
N GLY A 34 2.57 -4.21 3.73
CA GLY A 34 1.18 -4.46 4.13
C GLY A 34 0.99 -5.84 4.76
N ALA A 35 1.80 -6.83 4.37
CA ALA A 35 1.74 -8.18 4.93
C ALA A 35 2.19 -8.19 6.40
N ASP A 36 3.26 -7.48 6.74
CA ASP A 36 3.72 -7.34 8.13
C ASP A 36 2.59 -6.84 9.03
N ILE A 37 1.87 -5.80 8.60
CA ILE A 37 0.78 -5.22 9.37
C ILE A 37 -0.39 -6.20 9.49
N TYR A 38 -0.84 -6.77 8.36
CA TYR A 38 -1.97 -7.70 8.35
C TYR A 38 -1.69 -8.93 9.20
N CYS A 39 -0.57 -9.59 8.94
CA CYS A 39 -0.18 -10.81 9.63
C CYS A 39 0.10 -10.58 11.11
N PHE A 40 0.79 -9.49 11.48
CA PHE A 40 1.03 -9.18 12.89
C PHE A 40 -0.28 -8.98 13.66
N MET A 41 -1.22 -8.23 13.10
CA MET A 41 -2.52 -8.01 13.75
C MET A 41 -3.33 -9.29 13.87
N ARG A 42 -3.38 -10.11 12.80
CA ARG A 42 -4.10 -11.39 12.81
C ARG A 42 -3.50 -12.38 13.81
N ASN A 43 -2.18 -12.53 13.84
CA ASN A 43 -1.48 -13.37 14.81
C ASN A 43 -1.68 -12.86 16.25
N GLY A 44 -1.86 -11.56 16.43
CA GLY A 44 -2.23 -10.93 17.70
C GLY A 44 -3.70 -11.12 18.12
N GLY A 45 -4.50 -11.89 17.36
CA GLY A 45 -5.89 -12.19 17.67
C GLY A 45 -6.91 -11.17 17.17
N ASN A 46 -6.52 -10.23 16.31
CA ASN A 46 -7.46 -9.29 15.69
C ASN A 46 -8.27 -9.98 14.58
N THR A 47 -9.51 -9.54 14.39
CA THR A 47 -10.36 -9.99 13.28
C THR A 47 -9.87 -9.42 11.94
N HIS A 48 -10.45 -9.93 10.84
CA HIS A 48 -10.12 -9.48 9.48
C HIS A 48 -10.20 -7.96 9.32
N GLU A 49 -11.34 -7.36 9.62
CA GLU A 49 -11.65 -5.96 9.29
C GLU A 49 -10.61 -4.95 9.81
N PRO A 50 -10.27 -4.89 11.11
CA PRO A 50 -9.28 -3.93 11.61
C PRO A 50 -7.87 -4.22 11.08
N SER A 51 -7.51 -5.50 10.92
CA SER A 51 -6.20 -5.92 10.39
C SER A 51 -6.05 -5.52 8.93
N TRP A 52 -7.11 -5.73 8.15
CA TRP A 52 -7.21 -5.39 6.75
C TRP A 52 -7.18 -3.87 6.55
N GLN A 53 -7.97 -3.11 7.31
CA GLN A 53 -8.03 -1.66 7.18
C GLN A 53 -6.67 -1.01 7.44
N ALA A 54 -5.94 -1.46 8.47
CA ALA A 54 -4.60 -0.96 8.76
C ALA A 54 -3.61 -1.26 7.62
N ALA A 55 -3.56 -2.51 7.16
CA ALA A 55 -2.68 -2.93 6.07
C ALA A 55 -3.02 -2.23 4.74
N TYR A 56 -4.31 -2.13 4.39
CA TYR A 56 -4.76 -1.50 3.16
C TYR A 56 -4.43 0.00 3.13
N GLN A 57 -4.66 0.72 4.22
CA GLN A 57 -4.32 2.14 4.30
C GLN A 57 -2.82 2.37 4.14
N PHE A 58 -1.99 1.51 4.74
CA PHE A 58 -0.55 1.56 4.55
C PHE A 58 -0.15 1.34 3.08
N ILE A 59 -0.65 0.28 2.43
CA ILE A 59 -0.36 -0.03 1.02
C ILE A 59 -0.82 1.11 0.11
N LYS A 60 -2.02 1.64 0.35
CA LYS A 60 -2.62 2.73 -0.42
C LYS A 60 -1.77 4.00 -0.34
N ASN A 61 -1.25 4.33 0.85
CA ASN A 61 -0.47 5.55 1.07
C ASN A 61 0.99 5.41 0.59
N LYS A 62 1.54 4.18 0.59
CA LYS A 62 2.92 3.91 0.16
C LYS A 62 3.10 4.11 -1.35
N LYS A 63 2.08 3.84 -2.17
CA LYS A 63 2.14 4.13 -3.62
C LYS A 63 1.79 5.59 -3.88
N GLN A 64 2.81 6.40 -4.13
CA GLN A 64 2.64 7.78 -4.61
C GLN A 64 2.29 7.75 -6.11
N GLY A 65 1.14 8.30 -6.50
CA GLY A 65 0.70 8.34 -7.90
C GLY A 65 -0.75 8.79 -8.07
N LEU A 66 -1.15 9.04 -9.32
CA LEU A 66 -2.53 9.43 -9.66
C LEU A 66 -3.54 8.29 -9.41
N PHE A 67 -3.08 7.04 -9.48
CA PHE A 67 -3.90 5.86 -9.24
C PHE A 67 -3.59 5.26 -7.87
N LYS A 68 -4.59 5.25 -6.99
CA LYS A 68 -4.52 4.58 -5.68
C LYS A 68 -4.60 3.07 -5.87
N THR A 69 -3.89 2.32 -5.03
CA THR A 69 -3.96 0.85 -5.03
C THR A 69 -5.39 0.42 -4.66
N SER A 70 -6.01 -0.41 -5.51
CA SER A 70 -7.33 -0.96 -5.22
C SER A 70 -7.26 -1.99 -4.08
N PRO A 71 -8.36 -2.26 -3.36
CA PRO A 71 -8.43 -3.33 -2.36
C PRO A 71 -7.92 -4.68 -2.91
N LYS A 72 -8.36 -5.07 -4.11
CA LYS A 72 -7.95 -6.33 -4.76
C LYS A 72 -6.45 -6.38 -5.03
N GLN A 73 -5.85 -5.28 -5.50
CA GLN A 73 -4.40 -5.21 -5.72
C GLN A 73 -3.62 -5.25 -4.41
N ALA A 74 -4.12 -4.59 -3.35
CA ALA A 74 -3.48 -4.63 -2.04
C ALA A 74 -3.52 -6.03 -1.42
N ALA A 75 -4.63 -6.75 -1.56
CA ALA A 75 -4.74 -8.14 -1.15
C ALA A 75 -3.70 -9.02 -1.86
N SER A 76 -3.56 -8.88 -3.18
CA SER A 76 -2.54 -9.61 -3.96
C SER A 76 -1.11 -9.33 -3.48
N LEU A 77 -0.78 -8.08 -3.15
CA LEU A 77 0.54 -7.74 -2.60
C LEU A 77 0.81 -8.39 -1.24
N ILE A 78 -0.21 -8.50 -0.38
CA ILE A 78 -0.09 -9.21 0.91
C ILE A 78 0.14 -10.70 0.67
N VAL A 79 -0.67 -11.33 -0.19
CA VAL A 79 -0.55 -12.76 -0.50
C VAL A 79 0.82 -13.08 -1.11
N GLU A 80 1.26 -12.27 -2.08
CA GLU A 80 2.57 -12.44 -2.73
C GLU A 80 3.70 -12.46 -1.71
N GLU A 81 3.72 -11.49 -0.80
CA GLU A 81 4.75 -11.39 0.23
C GLU A 81 4.73 -12.55 1.23
N VAL A 82 3.53 -12.98 1.65
CA VAL A 82 3.36 -14.10 2.59
C VAL A 82 3.84 -15.41 1.98
N VAL A 83 3.51 -15.64 0.70
CA VAL A 83 3.93 -16.84 -0.03
C VAL A 83 5.44 -16.83 -0.32
N GLN A 84 6.04 -15.66 -0.57
CA GLN A 84 7.48 -15.54 -0.78
C GLN A 84 8.30 -15.84 0.49
N ASN A 85 7.74 -15.57 1.68
CA ASN A 85 8.44 -15.70 2.95
C ASN A 85 7.65 -16.56 3.97
N PRO A 86 7.38 -17.85 3.69
CA PRO A 86 6.48 -18.67 4.51
C PRO A 86 6.97 -18.86 5.95
N THR A 87 8.29 -18.90 6.17
CA THR A 87 8.88 -19.02 7.52
C THR A 87 8.71 -17.75 8.36
N LYS A 88 8.59 -16.58 7.73
CA LYS A 88 8.32 -15.30 8.42
C LYS A 88 6.85 -15.17 8.82
N TYR A 89 5.96 -15.82 8.08
CA TYR A 89 4.51 -15.65 8.17
C TYR A 89 3.77 -16.98 8.42
N GLU A 90 4.39 -17.91 9.16
CA GLU A 90 3.95 -19.31 9.31
C GLU A 90 2.46 -19.45 9.64
N ASP A 91 1.96 -18.70 10.64
CA ASP A 91 0.56 -18.75 11.05
C ASP A 91 -0.38 -17.89 10.18
N CYS A 92 0.16 -16.91 9.45
CA CYS A 92 -0.63 -15.93 8.72
C CYS A 92 -1.29 -16.50 7.46
N ILE A 93 -0.72 -17.58 6.90
CA ILE A 93 -1.24 -18.26 5.71
C ILE A 93 -2.72 -18.65 5.90
N ASN A 94 -3.11 -19.01 7.12
CA ASN A 94 -4.48 -19.39 7.47
C ASN A 94 -5.51 -18.24 7.32
N TYR A 95 -5.04 -16.99 7.21
CA TYR A 95 -5.88 -15.80 7.17
C TYR A 95 -5.94 -15.14 5.79
N LEU A 96 -5.23 -15.68 4.79
CA LEU A 96 -5.20 -15.09 3.45
C LEU A 96 -6.53 -15.21 2.71
N GLY A 97 -7.34 -16.22 3.03
CA GLY A 97 -8.68 -16.40 2.43
C GLY A 97 -9.60 -15.20 2.71
N ASP A 98 -9.51 -14.63 3.92
CA ASP A 98 -10.35 -13.50 4.34
C ASP A 98 -10.09 -12.24 3.51
N LEU A 99 -8.94 -12.11 2.85
CA LEU A 99 -8.62 -10.97 1.96
C LEU A 99 -9.55 -10.88 0.74
N TYR A 100 -10.31 -11.94 0.45
CA TYR A 100 -11.16 -12.05 -0.74
C TYR A 100 -12.65 -12.30 -0.41
N THR A 101 -13.05 -12.30 0.87
CA THR A 101 -14.43 -12.60 1.27
C THR A 101 -15.42 -11.46 1.05
N GLY A 102 -14.94 -10.26 0.69
CA GLY A 102 -15.78 -9.07 0.48
C GLY A 102 -16.53 -9.01 -0.86
N GLU A 103 -16.31 -9.94 -1.80
CA GLU A 103 -17.03 -9.95 -3.10
C GLU A 103 -18.35 -10.76 -3.04
N SER A 104 -18.60 -11.53 -1.97
CA SER A 104 -19.79 -12.38 -1.83
C SER A 104 -20.80 -11.93 -0.77
N SER A 105 -20.71 -10.71 -0.24
CA SER A 105 -21.68 -10.18 0.72
C SER A 105 -22.19 -8.79 0.37
N SER A 106 -22.97 -8.72 -0.71
CA SER A 106 -24.21 -7.92 -0.77
C SER A 106 -25.11 -8.35 -1.94
N ILE A 107 -25.55 -9.60 -1.97
CA ILE A 107 -26.91 -9.92 -2.41
C ILE A 107 -27.60 -10.39 -1.13
N GLY A 108 -28.12 -9.42 -0.37
CA GLY A 108 -28.97 -9.75 0.76
C GLY A 108 -30.21 -10.45 0.22
N ILE A 109 -30.33 -11.76 0.44
CA ILE A 109 -31.64 -12.41 0.48
C ILE A 109 -32.31 -11.91 1.76
N ASN A 110 -32.82 -10.68 1.71
CA ASN A 110 -33.76 -10.18 2.69
C ASN A 110 -35.13 -10.71 2.26
N ASN A 111 -35.52 -11.86 2.80
CA ASN A 111 -36.93 -12.23 2.87
C ASN A 111 -37.57 -11.34 3.92
N ASP A 112 -37.97 -10.13 3.55
CA ASP A 112 -39.05 -9.40 4.20
C ASP A 112 -39.57 -8.32 3.24
N LYS A 113 -40.79 -8.57 2.76
CA LYS A 113 -41.77 -7.61 2.26
C LYS A 113 -41.64 -6.22 2.93
N ASP A 114 -41.26 -5.19 2.17
CA ASP A 114 -42.11 -4.02 1.93
C ASP A 114 -41.49 -3.14 0.82
N LEU A 115 -42.39 -2.54 0.04
CA LEU A 115 -42.14 -1.83 -1.20
C LEU A 115 -41.68 -0.40 -0.90
N THR A 116 -40.51 0.02 -1.40
CA THR A 116 -40.41 1.20 -2.28
C THR A 116 -38.99 1.33 -2.83
N SER A 117 -38.90 1.14 -4.13
CA SER A 117 -37.76 1.43 -4.98
C SER A 117 -37.50 2.93 -5.06
N GLU A 118 -36.29 3.35 -4.73
CA GLU A 118 -35.64 4.45 -5.43
C GLU A 118 -34.17 4.09 -5.65
N VAL A 119 -33.88 3.67 -6.88
CA VAL A 119 -32.52 3.55 -7.39
C VAL A 119 -32.04 4.96 -7.70
N THR A 120 -31.20 5.51 -6.84
CA THR A 120 -30.24 6.54 -7.25
C THR A 120 -28.84 6.08 -6.87
N SER A 121 -28.11 5.66 -7.91
CA SER A 121 -26.68 5.37 -7.90
C SER A 121 -25.93 6.58 -7.33
N SER A 122 -25.12 6.38 -6.29
CA SER A 122 -23.98 7.24 -5.99
C SER A 122 -22.94 6.47 -5.18
N SER A 123 -21.84 6.21 -5.87
CA SER A 123 -20.62 5.64 -5.34
C SER A 123 -20.02 6.58 -4.31
N ASP A 124 -20.20 6.30 -3.01
CA ASP A 124 -19.39 6.93 -1.97
C ASP A 124 -18.88 5.89 -0.99
N SER A 125 -17.57 5.75 -0.98
CA SER A 125 -16.84 4.88 -0.06
C SER A 125 -16.95 5.44 1.34
N ALA A 126 -18.00 5.04 2.06
CA ALA A 126 -18.15 5.32 3.47
C ALA A 126 -16.99 4.67 4.25
N GLU A 127 -16.10 5.52 4.76
CA GLU A 127 -15.02 5.15 5.69
C GLU A 127 -15.65 4.64 6.99
N LYS A 128 -15.72 3.32 7.15
CA LYS A 128 -16.22 2.69 8.39
C LYS A 128 -15.12 2.70 9.45
N THR A 129 -15.49 3.10 10.66
CA THR A 129 -14.63 3.01 11.84
C THR A 129 -14.70 1.61 12.46
N PRO A 130 -13.72 1.20 13.31
CA PRO A 130 -13.64 -0.16 13.88
C PRO A 130 -14.83 -0.61 14.75
N LYS A 131 -15.84 0.24 14.97
CA LYS A 131 -17.08 -0.09 15.70
C LYS A 131 -18.36 0.00 14.87
N GLY A 132 -18.27 0.07 13.54
CA GLY A 132 -19.45 -0.03 12.66
C GLY A 132 -20.46 1.10 12.79
N LYS A 133 -20.09 2.26 13.35
CA LYS A 133 -20.92 3.47 13.30
C LYS A 133 -20.46 4.40 12.17
N TYR A 134 -21.41 4.76 11.32
CA TYR A 134 -21.27 5.81 10.31
C TYR A 134 -21.11 7.15 11.04
N VAL A 135 -20.00 7.85 10.83
CA VAL A 135 -19.79 9.19 11.37
C VAL A 135 -19.94 10.15 10.20
N ASP A 136 -21.02 10.92 10.19
CA ASP A 136 -21.15 12.05 9.28
C ASP A 136 -20.11 13.12 9.68
N ARG A 137 -19.15 13.36 8.80
CA ARG A 137 -18.01 14.27 9.02
C ARG A 137 -18.35 15.72 8.61
N TYR A 138 -19.58 16.02 8.17
CA TYR A 138 -19.99 17.38 7.80
C TYR A 138 -21.40 17.72 8.31
N SER A 139 -21.51 17.94 9.61
CA SER A 139 -22.57 18.79 10.18
C SER A 139 -21.91 20.04 10.77
N TYR A 140 -22.06 21.17 10.09
CA TYR A 140 -21.86 22.51 10.65
C TYR A 140 -23.22 23.08 11.04
#